data_AF-A0A537SIL6-F1
#
_entry.id   AF-A0A537SIL6-F1
#
_cell.length_a   1.000
_cell.length_b   1.000
_cell.length_c   1.000
_cell.angle_alpha   90.00
_cell.angle_beta   90.00
_cell.angle_gamma   90.00
#
_symmetry.space_group_name_H-M   'P 1'
#
loop_
_entity.id
_entity.type
_entity.pdbx_description
1 polymer ?
#
loop_
_entity_poly.entity_id
_entity_poly.type
_entity_poly.pdbx_seq_one_letter_code
_entity_poly.pdbx_strand_id
1 'polypeptide(L)'
;MTRSKAQEYRELARACRTLAHTVSTEDGRSHLAAMAEVWERLADQQEQGSDLSEAPARPSGATAEPVVQQQQQQVQRKDEDKGD
;
A
#
# COMPACT_ATOMS: atom_id res chain seq x y z
N MET A 1 -20.05 5.68 -16.72
CA MET A 1 -20.18 5.22 -15.32
C MET A 1 -19.00 4.32 -15.01
N THR A 2 -17.92 4.88 -14.47
CA THR A 2 -16.79 4.07 -14.01
C THR A 2 -17.22 3.37 -12.73
N ARG A 3 -17.58 2.09 -12.83
CA ARG A 3 -17.77 1.24 -11.67
C ARG A 3 -16.51 1.35 -10.82
N SER A 4 -16.62 1.72 -9.56
CA SER A 4 -15.44 1.88 -8.70
C SER A 4 -14.65 0.58 -8.71
N LYS A 5 -13.33 0.64 -8.90
CA LYS A 5 -12.47 -0.55 -8.95
C LYS A 5 -12.65 -1.47 -7.74
N ALA A 6 -12.99 -0.89 -6.58
CA ALA A 6 -13.41 -1.61 -5.38
C ALA A 6 -14.61 -2.56 -5.60
N GLN A 7 -15.65 -2.13 -6.31
CA GLN A 7 -16.80 -2.99 -6.62
C GLN A 7 -16.40 -4.15 -7.55
N GLU A 8 -15.57 -3.87 -8.55
CA GLU A 8 -15.08 -4.87 -9.51
C GLU A 8 -14.29 -5.98 -8.77
N TYR A 9 -13.45 -5.59 -7.81
CA TYR A 9 -12.73 -6.53 -6.96
C TYR A 9 -13.64 -7.30 -5.98
N ARG A 10 -14.68 -6.66 -5.41
CA ARG A 10 -15.68 -7.35 -4.56
C ARG A 10 -16.47 -8.39 -5.35
N GLU A 11 -16.78 -8.14 -6.61
CA GLU A 11 -17.44 -9.12 -7.48
C GLU A 11 -16.53 -10.31 -7.80
N LEU A 12 -15.25 -10.06 -8.10
CA LEU A 12 -14.27 -11.11 -8.32
C LEU A 12 -14.11 -12.01 -7.08
N ALA A 13 -14.04 -11.43 -5.88
CA ALA A 13 -13.98 -12.18 -4.63
C ALA A 13 -15.19 -13.11 -4.45
N ARG A 14 -16.40 -12.61 -4.73
CA ARG A 14 -17.63 -13.40 -4.68
C ARG A 14 -17.62 -14.53 -5.72
N ALA A 15 -17.17 -14.25 -6.93
CA ALA A 15 -17.05 -15.27 -7.98
C ALA A 15 -16.08 -16.38 -7.57
N CYS A 16 -14.92 -16.04 -7.00
CA CYS A 16 -13.96 -17.02 -6.48
C CYS A 16 -14.57 -17.90 -5.39
N ARG A 17 -15.35 -17.34 -4.46
CA ARG A 17 -16.05 -18.13 -3.42
C ARG A 17 -17.09 -19.06 -4.01
N THR A 18 -17.90 -18.57 -4.95
CA THR A 18 -18.90 -19.41 -5.64
C THR A 18 -18.22 -20.57 -6.38
N LEU A 19 -17.11 -20.30 -7.07
CA LEU A 19 -16.32 -21.35 -7.74
C LEU A 19 -15.71 -22.32 -6.73
N ALA A 20 -15.24 -21.86 -5.57
CA ALA A 20 -14.74 -22.73 -4.51
C ALA A 20 -15.83 -23.72 -4.04
N HIS A 21 -17.11 -23.36 -4.05
CA HIS A 21 -18.18 -24.30 -3.75
C HIS A 21 -18.43 -25.34 -4.85
N THR A 22 -18.02 -25.07 -6.08
CA THR A 22 -18.19 -25.99 -7.22
C THR A 22 -17.01 -26.93 -7.43
N VAL A 23 -15.84 -26.63 -6.85
CA VAL A 23 -14.62 -27.43 -7.01
C VAL A 23 -14.60 -28.58 -6.02
N SER A 24 -14.46 -29.81 -6.51
CA SER A 24 -14.43 -31.03 -5.67
C SER A 24 -13.10 -31.25 -4.95
N THR A 25 -12.01 -30.62 -5.41
CA THR A 25 -10.68 -30.77 -4.80
C THR A 25 -10.48 -29.80 -3.65
N GLU A 26 -10.05 -30.30 -2.49
CA GLU A 26 -9.80 -29.45 -1.32
C GLU A 26 -8.71 -28.39 -1.55
N ASP A 27 -7.66 -28.76 -2.30
CA ASP A 27 -6.62 -27.83 -2.75
C ASP A 27 -7.20 -26.70 -3.63
N GLY A 28 -8.04 -27.04 -4.62
CA GLY A 28 -8.67 -26.05 -5.48
C GLY A 28 -9.66 -25.14 -4.76
N ARG A 29 -10.40 -25.68 -3.77
CA ARG A 29 -11.24 -24.88 -2.87
C ARG A 29 -10.42 -23.90 -2.04
N SER A 30 -9.31 -24.37 -1.47
CA SER A 30 -8.41 -23.57 -0.65
C SER A 30 -7.72 -22.47 -1.48
N HIS A 31 -7.30 -22.80 -2.70
CA HIS A 31 -6.70 -21.83 -3.62
C HIS A 31 -7.70 -20.73 -4.00
N LEU A 32 -8.93 -21.10 -4.35
CA LEU A 32 -9.98 -20.13 -4.69
C LEU A 32 -10.41 -19.27 -3.50
N ALA A 33 -10.42 -19.84 -2.29
CA ALA A 33 -10.66 -19.09 -1.06
C ALA A 33 -9.55 -18.05 -0.81
N ALA A 34 -8.28 -18.45 -0.97
CA ALA A 34 -7.15 -17.54 -0.82
C ALA A 34 -7.19 -16.40 -1.85
N MET A 35 -7.54 -16.70 -3.10
CA MET A 35 -7.74 -15.67 -4.13
C MET A 35 -8.88 -14.71 -3.76
N ALA A 36 -9.99 -15.22 -3.23
CA ALA A 36 -11.10 -14.37 -2.79
C ALA A 36 -10.68 -13.37 -1.71
N GLU A 37 -9.87 -13.81 -0.73
CA GLU A 37 -9.32 -12.92 0.30
C GLU A 37 -8.40 -11.84 -0.28
N VAL A 38 -7.57 -12.19 -1.27
CA VAL A 38 -6.69 -11.21 -1.95
C VAL A 38 -7.52 -10.15 -2.67
N TRP A 39 -8.58 -10.55 -3.38
CA TRP A 39 -9.48 -9.61 -4.05
C TRP A 39 -10.23 -8.70 -3.07
N GLU A 40 -10.64 -9.20 -1.91
CA GLU A 40 -11.23 -8.35 -0.87
C GLU A 40 -10.24 -7.33 -0.31
N ARG A 41 -9.00 -7.73 -0.04
CA ARG A 41 -7.96 -6.78 0.41
C ARG A 41 -7.65 -5.72 -0.63
N LEU A 42 -7.67 -6.08 -1.92
CA LEU A 42 -7.51 -5.13 -3.02
C LEU A 42 -8.71 -4.17 -3.12
N ALA A 43 -9.93 -4.68 -2.92
CA ALA A 43 -11.12 -3.85 -2.88
C ALA A 43 -11.07 -2.83 -1.74
N ASP A 44 -10.67 -3.29 -0.56
CA ASP A 44 -10.57 -2.51 0.66
C ASP A 44 -9.48 -1.42 0.54
N GLN A 45 -8.31 -1.78 -0.01
CA GLN A 45 -7.27 -0.80 -0.36
C GLN A 45 -7.72 0.19 -1.43
N GLN A 46 -8.60 -0.18 -2.36
CA GLN A 46 -9.13 0.76 -3.34
C GLN A 46 -10.19 1.69 -2.73
N GLU A 47 -10.96 1.22 -1.75
CA GLU A 47 -11.93 2.03 -1.01
C GLU A 47 -11.18 3.04 -0.11
N GLN A 48 -10.21 2.56 0.67
CA GLN A 48 -9.34 3.39 1.52
C GLN A 48 -8.39 4.28 0.70
N GLY A 49 -7.88 3.80 -0.43
CA GLY A 49 -6.97 4.54 -1.32
C GLY A 49 -7.68 5.64 -2.11
N SER A 50 -8.97 5.48 -2.40
CA SER A 50 -9.83 6.57 -2.88
C SER A 50 -10.22 7.54 -1.76
N ASP A 51 -10.16 7.11 -0.50
CA ASP A 51 -10.36 7.93 0.69
C ASP A 51 -9.08 8.65 1.15
N LEU A 52 -7.99 8.65 0.39
CA LEU A 52 -6.79 9.45 0.69
C LEU A 52 -6.99 10.98 0.48
N SER A 53 -8.24 11.45 0.39
CA SER A 53 -8.58 12.82 0.74
C SER A 53 -8.77 13.02 2.26
N GLU A 54 -8.82 11.95 3.05
CA GLU A 54 -8.80 11.99 4.51
C GLU A 54 -7.52 11.30 5.00
N ALA A 55 -6.68 12.13 5.62
CA ALA A 55 -5.32 11.80 5.99
C ALA A 55 -5.23 10.53 6.86
N PRO A 56 -4.18 9.71 6.75
CA PRO A 56 -3.78 8.94 7.90
C PRO A 56 -3.44 9.97 8.99
N ALA A 57 -4.20 9.95 10.08
CA ALA A 57 -3.75 10.47 11.36
C ALA A 57 -2.39 9.82 11.63
N ARG A 58 -1.36 10.56 11.24
CA ARG A 58 0.04 10.30 11.50
C ARG A 58 0.12 9.94 12.99
N PRO A 59 0.76 8.84 13.41
CA PRO A 59 1.09 8.71 14.81
C PRO A 59 1.89 9.96 15.17
N SER A 60 1.31 10.82 15.99
CA SER A 60 2.02 11.90 16.65
C SER A 60 3.14 11.24 17.46
N GLY A 61 4.34 11.23 16.90
CA GLY A 61 5.49 10.60 17.53
C GLY A 61 6.68 10.48 16.58
N ALA A 62 7.72 11.27 16.85
CA ALA A 62 9.05 11.25 16.26
C ALA A 62 9.20 11.94 14.88
N THR A 63 9.23 13.27 14.98
CA THR A 63 10.27 14.12 14.38
C THR A 63 10.59 13.93 12.90
N ALA A 64 10.00 14.82 12.10
CA ALA A 64 10.69 15.33 10.93
C ALA A 64 11.99 15.99 11.39
N GLU A 65 13.12 15.29 11.28
CA GLU A 65 14.43 15.93 11.37
C GLU A 65 15.01 16.09 9.96
N PRO A 66 15.29 17.34 9.54
CA PRO A 66 15.85 17.66 8.24
C PRO A 66 17.35 17.32 8.23
N VAL A 67 17.68 16.02 8.17
CA VAL A 67 19.07 15.53 8.14
C VAL A 67 19.86 16.00 6.90
N VAL A 68 19.17 16.49 5.87
CA VAL A 68 19.81 16.91 4.61
C VAL A 68 20.48 18.29 4.72
N GLN A 69 20.06 19.18 5.63
CA GLN A 69 20.66 20.53 5.68
C GLN A 69 22.02 20.61 6.39
N GLN A 70 22.37 19.67 7.28
CA GLN A 70 23.61 19.79 8.06
C GLN A 70 24.87 19.32 7.31
N GLN A 71 24.74 18.46 6.29
CA GLN A 71 25.92 17.93 5.58
C GLN A 71 26.59 18.92 4.62
N GLN A 72 25.90 19.99 4.20
CA GLN A 72 26.46 20.93 3.23
C GLN A 72 27.37 22.01 3.85
N GLN A 73 27.33 22.20 5.18
CA GLN A 73 28.26 23.11 5.88
C GLN A 73 29.61 22.46 6.18
N GLN A 74 29.70 21.13 6.14
CA GLN A 74 30.94 20.40 6.44
C GLN A 74 31.84 20.26 5.21
N VAL A 75 31.26 20.30 4.00
CA VAL A 75 32.03 20.28 2.75
C VAL A 75 32.76 21.61 2.53
N GLN A 76 32.13 22.76 2.80
CA GLN A 76 32.79 24.06 2.56
C GLN A 76 33.93 24.37 3.54
N ARG A 77 33.88 23.88 4.79
CA ARG A 77 34.93 24.20 5.77
C ARG A 77 36.25 23.44 5.54
N LYS A 78 36.28 22.42 4.69
CA LYS A 78 37.47 21.58 4.52
C LYS A 78 38.35 21.98 3.33
N ASP A 79 37.84 22.81 2.43
CA ASP A 79 38.57 23.26 1.24
C ASP A 79 39.16 24.68 1.37
N GLU A 80 39.07 25.30 2.55
CA GLU A 80 39.54 26.69 2.81
C GLU A 80 40.63 26.80 3.90
N ASP A 81 41.57 25.85 3.91
CA ASP A 81 42.89 26.01 4.52
C ASP A 81 43.94 25.85 3.39
N LYS A 82 44.12 26.92 2.59
CA LYS A 82 45.30 27.80 2.61
C LYS A 82 46.61 27.00 2.39
N GLY A 83 47.30 27.08 1.26
CA GLY A 83 47.81 28.31 0.70
C GLY A 83 49.06 28.77 1.47
N ASP A 84 50.15 28.00 1.41
CA ASP A 84 51.55 28.45 1.35
C ASP A 84 52.42 27.33 0.74
#